data_AF-A0A9X1VHF2-F1
#
_entry.id   AF-A0A9X1VHF2-F1
#
_cell.length_a   1.000
_cell.length_b   1.000
_cell.length_c   1.000
_cell.angle_alpha   90.00
_cell.angle_beta   90.00
_cell.angle_gamma   90.00
#
_symmetry.space_group_name_H-M   'P 1'
#
loop_
_entity.id
_entity.type
_entity.pdbx_description
1 polymer ?
#
loop_
_entity_poly.entity_id
_entity_poly.type
_entity_poly.pdbx_seq_one_letter_code
_entity_poly.pdbx_strand_id
1 'polypeptide(L)'
;MMLLATAARALLLASLLLGLPGHYSPGSTAAAQAFGLTRVYPPDVQQLPQLPGWGGPEATKIAIEDAIEWPLEAPRPAGRVVVRFTIEPTGATDSLRIVQGLSAAADAAVLAAVRRLPAFVPGRQGGRPVRVAYALGVALPPPPTGEALARYRDAQTRQQGVARRRPGEADSAFVRRVLPVAYGQAPNLLAYAWRPSDFGKQLFFSVQDEEGNVELLVLDPYQADTYAVQALPLTSQGDITTLEALFFADANHDGRKDLLALSSCSLRERVKVDGHWMFAHNTHYVTDTWHYLGPNQAGRPQYESGPERSDLNELATAADVRRALAAPVRSPQPKAATKARR
;
A
#
# COMPACT_ATOMS: atom_id res chain seq x y z
N MET A 1 -10.46 -66.86 -1.67
CA MET A 1 -9.62 -65.95 -2.51
C MET A 1 -9.06 -64.88 -1.58
N MET A 2 -7.96 -65.09 -0.82
CA MET A 2 -6.55 -65.31 -1.22
C MET A 2 -6.09 -64.16 -2.14
N LEU A 3 -5.08 -63.30 -1.89
CA LEU A 3 -3.90 -63.23 -1.00
C LEU A 3 -3.68 -61.74 -0.58
N LEU A 4 -3.17 -61.33 0.59
CA LEU A 4 -1.87 -61.55 1.31
C LEU A 4 -0.68 -60.73 0.76
N ALA A 5 -0.16 -59.80 1.59
CA ALA A 5 1.27 -59.58 1.94
C ALA A 5 1.44 -58.25 2.74
N THR A 6 1.68 -58.20 4.06
CA THR A 6 2.97 -58.34 4.83
C THR A 6 4.03 -57.29 4.46
N ALA A 7 4.80 -56.62 5.34
CA ALA A 7 5.33 -56.87 6.70
C ALA A 7 6.02 -55.53 7.16
N ALA A 8 6.60 -55.28 8.34
CA ALA A 8 6.77 -55.94 9.63
C ALA A 8 7.30 -54.88 10.64
N ARG A 9 6.99 -55.09 11.92
CA ARG A 9 7.57 -54.46 13.12
C ARG A 9 9.03 -54.90 13.33
N ALA A 10 9.84 -54.07 13.97
CA ALA A 10 10.92 -54.56 14.85
C ALA A 10 11.21 -53.55 15.98
N LEU A 11 11.08 -54.04 17.22
CA LEU A 11 11.33 -53.40 18.51
C LEU A 11 11.98 -54.52 19.35
N LEU A 12 13.18 -54.34 19.91
CA LEU A 12 13.88 -55.13 20.97
C LEU A 12 15.39 -54.85 20.83
N LEU A 13 16.28 -54.86 21.83
CA LEU A 13 16.29 -54.70 23.29
C LEU A 13 17.79 -54.68 23.69
N ALA A 14 18.08 -54.19 24.89
CA ALA A 14 19.40 -53.97 25.48
C ALA A 14 20.26 -55.23 25.75
N SER A 15 21.58 -55.04 25.86
CA SER A 15 22.54 -55.63 26.86
C SER A 15 23.97 -55.14 26.51
N LEU A 16 24.60 -54.23 27.25
CA LEU A 16 25.38 -54.36 28.51
C LEU A 16 26.68 -55.20 28.40
N LEU A 17 27.84 -54.52 28.46
CA LEU A 17 29.13 -55.10 28.87
C LEU A 17 30.00 -54.03 29.57
N LEU A 18 30.42 -54.37 30.79
CA LEU A 18 31.38 -53.70 31.70
C LEU A 18 32.80 -53.63 31.07
N GLY A 19 33.78 -52.79 31.42
CA GLY A 19 33.97 -51.72 32.39
C GLY A 19 35.48 -51.41 32.57
N LEU A 20 35.88 -50.13 32.31
CA LEU A 20 36.95 -49.28 32.92
C LEU A 20 38.45 -49.73 32.95
N PRO A 21 39.45 -48.82 33.13
CA PRO A 21 39.37 -47.40 33.51
C PRO A 21 40.15 -46.41 32.61
N GLY A 22 39.56 -45.23 32.45
CA GLY A 22 40.21 -44.03 31.93
C GLY A 22 39.49 -42.82 32.54
N HIS A 23 39.99 -42.41 33.69
CA HIS A 23 39.51 -41.35 34.56
C HIS A 23 39.06 -40.07 33.81
N TYR A 24 37.78 -39.69 33.96
CA TYR A 24 37.34 -38.53 34.75
C TYR A 24 35.82 -38.36 34.57
N SER A 25 35.08 -38.46 35.67
CA SER A 25 33.67 -38.06 35.77
C SER A 25 33.48 -37.56 37.21
N PRO A 26 32.43 -36.82 37.54
CA PRO A 26 31.84 -35.67 36.86
C PRO A 26 31.87 -34.46 37.81
N GLY A 27 31.97 -33.26 37.27
CA GLY A 27 31.97 -32.04 38.07
C GLY A 27 31.12 -30.98 37.41
N SER A 28 29.94 -30.77 37.96
CA SER A 28 29.26 -29.48 38.02
C SER A 28 30.27 -28.32 38.06
N THR A 29 30.40 -27.62 36.95
CA THR A 29 30.76 -26.20 36.87
C THR A 29 29.82 -25.61 35.81
N ALA A 30 28.65 -25.08 36.19
CA ALA A 30 28.53 -23.70 36.65
C ALA A 30 29.59 -22.81 35.97
N ALA A 31 29.10 -21.87 35.14
CA ALA A 31 29.88 -20.87 34.42
C ALA A 31 30.56 -21.35 33.12
N ALA A 32 29.74 -21.72 32.13
CA ALA A 32 29.93 -21.15 30.79
C ALA A 32 29.72 -19.62 30.90
N GLN A 33 30.75 -19.00 31.47
CA GLN A 33 31.14 -17.61 31.50
C GLN A 33 30.04 -16.59 31.19
N ALA A 34 29.35 -16.19 32.25
CA ALA A 34 28.73 -14.89 32.41
C ALA A 34 29.79 -13.77 32.27
N PHE A 35 30.29 -13.54 31.06
CA PHE A 35 31.13 -12.39 30.77
C PHE A 35 30.23 -11.14 30.72
N GLY A 36 30.08 -10.47 31.87
CA GLY A 36 29.74 -9.05 31.95
C GLY A 36 28.26 -8.62 31.80
N LEU A 37 27.29 -9.52 31.91
CA LEU A 37 25.87 -9.20 31.64
C LEU A 37 25.21 -8.18 32.59
N THR A 38 25.87 -7.75 33.66
CA THR A 38 25.34 -6.69 34.55
C THR A 38 25.76 -5.28 34.14
N ARG A 39 26.88 -5.12 33.42
CA ARG A 39 27.43 -3.78 33.14
C ARG A 39 26.83 -3.23 31.85
N VAL A 40 25.96 -2.24 31.99
CA VAL A 40 25.50 -1.41 30.88
C VAL A 40 26.45 -0.22 30.75
N TYR A 41 27.08 -0.08 29.59
CA TYR A 41 27.99 1.02 29.31
C TYR A 41 27.20 2.30 28.98
N PRO A 42 27.71 3.49 29.35
CA PRO A 42 27.19 4.74 28.83
C PRO A 42 27.46 4.85 27.31
N PRO A 43 26.87 5.84 26.61
CA PRO A 43 27.14 6.10 25.20
C PRO A 43 28.51 6.77 24.96
N ASP A 44 29.55 6.31 25.66
CA ASP A 44 30.96 6.77 25.58
C ASP A 44 31.92 5.62 25.23
N VAL A 45 31.38 4.51 24.72
CA VAL A 45 32.15 3.36 24.24
C VAL A 45 32.94 3.70 22.97
N GLN A 46 34.05 2.98 22.76
CA GLN A 46 34.93 3.18 21.60
C GLN A 46 34.22 3.09 20.25
N GLN A 47 33.22 2.21 20.14
CA GLN A 47 32.34 2.13 18.97
C GLN A 47 30.89 2.14 19.43
N LEU A 48 30.15 3.18 19.05
CA LEU A 48 28.71 3.26 19.35
C LEU A 48 27.90 2.24 18.56
N PRO A 49 26.76 1.79 19.09
CA PRO A 49 25.79 1.05 18.30
C PRO A 49 25.30 1.85 17.10
N GLN A 50 24.98 1.17 16.00
CA GLN A 50 24.51 1.78 14.76
C GLN A 50 23.35 0.97 14.17
N LEU A 51 22.40 1.64 13.54
CA LEU A 51 21.38 0.92 12.77
C LEU A 51 22.00 0.34 11.49
N PRO A 52 21.67 -0.88 11.05
CA PRO A 52 22.28 -1.45 9.85
C PRO A 52 21.97 -0.60 8.60
N GLY A 53 23.00 -0.25 7.83
CA GLY A 53 22.85 0.52 6.58
C GLY A 53 22.57 2.02 6.76
N TRP A 54 22.34 2.45 8.00
CA TRP A 54 22.10 3.83 8.38
C TRP A 54 23.24 4.27 9.32
N GLY A 55 23.64 5.55 9.28
CA GLY A 55 24.79 6.04 10.03
C GLY A 55 24.64 6.00 11.56
N GLY A 56 25.36 6.90 12.25
CA GLY A 56 25.33 7.03 13.71
C GLY A 56 23.99 7.48 14.33
N PRO A 57 24.01 8.11 15.52
CA PRO A 57 22.80 8.42 16.30
C PRO A 57 21.70 9.20 15.56
N GLU A 58 22.07 10.10 14.65
CA GLU A 58 21.10 10.89 13.88
C GLU A 58 20.26 10.02 12.94
N ALA A 59 20.87 8.99 12.34
CA ALA A 59 20.16 8.09 11.45
C ALA A 59 19.18 7.19 12.22
N THR A 60 19.52 6.84 13.47
CA THR A 60 18.59 6.16 14.38
C THR A 60 17.39 7.03 14.71
N LYS A 61 17.62 8.31 14.97
CA LYS A 61 16.55 9.28 15.23
C LYS A 61 15.60 9.38 14.03
N ILE A 62 16.13 9.59 12.82
CA ILE A 62 15.32 9.68 11.59
C ILE A 62 14.51 8.38 11.37
N ALA A 63 15.13 7.21 11.53
CA ALA A 63 14.44 5.94 11.39
C ALA A 63 13.28 5.77 12.41
N ILE A 64 13.44 6.28 13.63
CA ILE A 64 12.34 6.29 14.61
C ILE A 64 11.25 7.25 14.16
N GLU A 65 11.61 8.47 13.75
CA GLU A 65 10.66 9.49 13.29
C GLU A 65 9.81 8.98 12.12
N ASP A 66 10.42 8.33 11.14
CA ASP A 66 9.74 7.71 9.98
C ASP A 66 8.87 6.51 10.34
N ALA A 67 9.24 5.77 11.40
CA ALA A 67 8.47 4.61 11.87
C ALA A 67 7.28 5.00 12.77
N ILE A 68 7.08 6.29 13.08
CA ILE A 68 5.93 6.71 13.90
C ILE A 68 4.66 6.72 13.06
N GLU A 69 3.75 5.83 13.44
CA GLU A 69 2.43 5.73 12.84
C GLU A 69 1.40 6.42 13.74
N TRP A 70 0.68 7.40 13.17
CA TRP A 70 -0.40 8.10 13.86
C TRP A 70 -1.76 7.64 13.33
N PRO A 71 -2.70 7.25 14.21
CA PRO A 71 -4.09 7.07 13.82
C PRO A 71 -4.67 8.36 13.20
N LEU A 72 -5.62 8.19 12.27
CA LEU A 72 -6.21 9.28 11.47
C LEU A 72 -6.89 10.37 12.34
N GLU A 73 -7.44 9.96 13.48
CA GLU A 73 -8.21 10.81 14.39
C GLU A 73 -7.52 11.04 15.75
N ALA A 74 -6.29 10.54 15.93
CA ALA A 74 -5.57 10.73 17.18
C ALA A 74 -5.02 12.16 17.29
N PRO A 75 -5.09 12.80 18.47
CA PRO A 75 -4.37 14.03 18.74
C PRO A 75 -2.87 13.82 18.46
N ARG A 76 -2.27 14.73 17.70
CA ARG A 76 -0.83 14.74 17.41
C ARG A 76 -0.20 15.94 18.10
N PRO A 77 0.20 15.81 19.38
CA PRO A 77 0.86 16.90 20.06
C PRO A 77 2.24 17.12 19.45
N ALA A 78 2.57 18.40 19.21
CA ALA A 78 3.92 18.81 18.84
C ALA A 78 4.82 18.76 20.08
N GLY A 79 6.07 18.32 19.95
CA GLY A 79 7.01 18.36 21.06
C GLY A 79 8.16 17.38 20.91
N ARG A 80 8.75 17.00 22.04
CA ARG A 80 9.88 16.06 22.07
C ARG A 80 9.62 14.99 23.11
N VAL A 81 9.75 13.74 22.68
CA VAL A 81 9.73 12.57 23.57
C VAL A 81 11.15 12.04 23.68
N VAL A 82 11.64 11.79 24.89
CA VAL A 82 12.95 11.16 25.10
C VAL A 82 12.72 9.71 25.51
N VAL A 83 13.21 8.81 24.66
CA VAL A 83 13.17 7.36 24.87
C VAL A 83 14.56 6.87 25.26
N ARG A 84 14.60 5.94 26.21
CA ARG A 84 15.81 5.25 26.65
C ARG A 84 15.65 3.76 26.47
N PHE A 85 16.68 3.11 25.95
CA PHE A 85 16.76 1.65 25.80
C PHE A 85 18.20 1.20 25.90
N THR A 86 18.38 -0.10 26.02
CA THR A 86 19.69 -0.76 25.97
C THR A 86 19.82 -1.49 24.66
N ILE A 87 20.98 -1.38 24.03
CA ILE A 87 21.34 -2.21 22.88
C ILE A 87 22.22 -3.33 23.40
N GLU A 88 21.75 -4.56 23.20
CA GLU A 88 22.44 -5.78 23.62
C GLU A 88 23.66 -6.09 22.74
N PRO A 89 24.59 -6.95 23.19
CA PRO A 89 25.71 -7.42 22.36
C PRO A 89 25.26 -8.14 21.08
N THR A 90 24.00 -8.61 21.05
CA THR A 90 23.35 -9.21 19.88
C THR A 90 22.78 -8.18 18.91
N GLY A 91 22.75 -6.89 19.29
CA GLY A 91 22.08 -5.84 18.54
C GLY A 91 20.59 -5.63 18.89
N ALA A 92 20.00 -6.52 19.68
CA ALA A 92 18.60 -6.39 20.08
C ALA A 92 18.39 -5.18 21.01
N THR A 93 17.22 -4.56 20.92
CA THR A 93 16.81 -3.51 21.85
C THR A 93 16.10 -4.12 23.06
N ASP A 94 16.46 -3.67 24.25
CA ASP A 94 15.89 -4.11 25.53
C ASP A 94 15.67 -2.92 26.48
N SER A 95 14.94 -3.12 27.57
CA SER A 95 14.74 -2.12 28.63
C SER A 95 14.18 -0.78 28.13
N LEU A 96 13.33 -0.83 27.11
CA LEU A 96 12.75 0.32 26.44
C LEU A 96 11.76 1.06 27.36
N ARG A 97 11.99 2.36 27.59
CA ARG A 97 11.14 3.22 28.42
C ARG A 97 11.19 4.69 27.99
N ILE A 98 10.12 5.41 28.26
CA ILE A 98 10.09 6.86 28.12
C ILE A 98 10.70 7.49 29.38
N VAL A 99 11.64 8.43 29.21
CA VAL A 99 12.24 9.19 30.30
C VAL A 99 11.78 10.65 30.32
N GLN A 100 11.27 11.15 29.19
CA GLN A 100 10.55 12.41 29.10
C GLN A 100 9.42 12.23 28.09
N GLY A 101 8.18 12.20 28.58
CA GLY A 101 6.98 11.98 27.77
C GLY A 101 6.31 13.26 27.33
N LEU A 102 5.39 13.13 26.37
CA LEU A 102 4.54 14.23 25.89
C LEU A 102 3.06 13.96 26.15
N SER A 103 2.61 12.73 25.86
CA SER A 103 1.27 12.24 26.18
C SER A 103 1.26 10.71 26.06
N ALA A 104 0.34 10.03 26.72
CA ALA A 104 0.27 8.57 26.67
C ALA A 104 0.20 8.01 25.23
N ALA A 105 -0.52 8.69 24.33
CA ALA A 105 -0.61 8.30 22.92
C ALA A 105 0.72 8.51 22.16
N ALA A 106 1.35 9.67 22.34
CA ALA A 106 2.64 9.98 21.72
C ALA A 106 3.75 9.03 22.21
N ASP A 107 3.79 8.81 23.52
CA ASP A 107 4.74 7.93 24.19
C ASP A 107 4.60 6.49 23.69
N ALA A 108 3.36 5.98 23.58
CA ALA A 108 3.08 4.66 23.02
C ALA A 108 3.51 4.53 21.55
N ALA A 109 3.26 5.56 20.73
CA ALA A 109 3.65 5.57 19.32
C ALA A 109 5.18 5.52 19.15
N VAL A 110 5.93 6.31 19.94
CA VAL A 110 7.40 6.29 19.95
C VAL A 110 7.94 4.94 20.42
N LEU A 111 7.38 4.36 21.49
CA LEU A 111 7.77 3.02 21.95
C LEU A 111 7.51 1.96 20.89
N ALA A 112 6.37 2.03 20.19
CA ALA A 112 6.04 1.11 19.11
C ALA A 112 6.98 1.26 17.90
N ALA A 113 7.37 2.50 17.57
CA ALA A 113 8.33 2.78 16.50
C ALA A 113 9.70 2.17 16.80
N VAL A 114 10.23 2.36 18.03
CA VAL A 114 11.53 1.78 18.42
C VAL A 114 11.51 0.25 18.40
N ARG A 115 10.39 -0.38 18.77
CA ARG A 115 10.23 -1.84 18.71
C ARG A 115 10.22 -2.40 17.28
N ARG A 116 9.87 -1.58 16.29
CA ARG A 116 9.84 -1.97 14.87
C ARG A 116 11.20 -1.80 14.18
N LEU A 117 12.17 -1.17 14.83
CA LEU A 117 13.51 -1.04 14.27
C LEU A 117 14.19 -2.40 14.10
N PRO A 118 15.03 -2.58 13.07
CA PRO A 118 15.89 -3.75 12.95
C PRO A 118 16.90 -3.82 14.10
N ALA A 119 17.46 -5.02 14.30
CA ALA A 119 18.56 -5.21 15.24
C ALA A 119 19.75 -4.33 14.85
N PHE A 120 20.38 -3.70 15.84
CA PHE A 120 21.51 -2.81 15.68
C PHE A 120 22.80 -3.58 15.42
N VAL A 121 23.75 -2.92 14.77
CA VAL A 121 25.16 -3.28 14.94
C VAL A 121 25.54 -2.93 16.38
N PRO A 122 25.99 -3.89 17.20
CA PRO A 122 26.24 -3.66 18.62
C PRO A 122 27.42 -2.71 18.83
N GLY A 123 27.37 -1.94 19.91
CA GLY A 123 28.51 -1.15 20.34
C GLY A 123 29.65 -2.02 20.83
N ARG A 124 30.89 -1.54 20.70
CA ARG A 124 32.09 -2.28 21.11
C ARG A 124 32.97 -1.49 22.07
N GLN A 125 33.52 -2.20 23.04
CA GLN A 125 34.56 -1.71 23.95
C GLN A 125 35.69 -2.73 24.01
N GLY A 126 36.92 -2.28 23.75
CA GLY A 126 38.08 -3.19 23.71
C GLY A 126 37.92 -4.29 22.65
N GLY A 127 37.31 -3.95 21.52
CA GLY A 127 37.04 -4.88 20.42
C GLY A 127 35.90 -5.89 20.65
N ARG A 128 35.28 -5.93 21.85
CA ARG A 128 34.20 -6.86 22.20
C ARG A 128 32.84 -6.17 22.16
N PRO A 129 31.77 -6.83 21.69
CA PRO A 129 30.42 -6.29 21.75
C PRO A 129 29.96 -6.18 23.21
N VAL A 130 29.34 -5.05 23.56
CA VAL A 130 28.91 -4.75 24.93
C VAL A 130 27.49 -4.19 24.98
N ARG A 131 26.84 -4.29 26.15
CA ARG A 131 25.55 -3.64 26.42
C ARG A 131 25.73 -2.13 26.51
N VAL A 132 25.02 -1.35 25.71
CA VAL A 132 25.13 0.12 25.71
C VAL A 132 23.78 0.75 26.01
N ALA A 133 23.73 1.64 27.00
CA ALA A 133 22.57 2.47 27.26
C ALA A 133 22.50 3.58 26.21
N TYR A 134 21.32 3.71 25.61
CA TYR A 134 21.05 4.65 24.54
C TYR A 134 19.84 5.52 24.91
N ALA A 135 19.96 6.83 24.68
CA ALA A 135 18.88 7.77 24.92
C ALA A 135 18.77 8.71 23.72
N LEU A 136 17.57 8.78 23.14
CA LEU A 136 17.28 9.60 21.98
C LEU A 136 16.08 10.49 22.25
N GLY A 137 16.22 11.76 21.91
CA GLY A 137 15.09 12.66 21.83
C GLY A 137 14.53 12.65 20.42
N VAL A 138 13.27 12.25 20.32
CA VAL A 138 12.50 12.14 19.09
C VAL A 138 11.64 13.39 18.98
N ALA A 139 11.77 14.13 17.88
CA ALA A 139 10.95 15.31 17.64
C ALA A 139 9.63 14.87 17.01
N LEU A 140 8.52 15.30 17.61
CA LEU A 140 7.19 15.16 17.05
C LEU A 140 6.81 16.50 16.43
N PRO A 141 6.78 16.60 15.08
CA PRO A 141 6.43 17.84 14.43
C PRO A 141 4.98 18.22 14.76
N PRO A 142 4.63 19.51 14.70
CA PRO A 142 3.24 19.91 14.80
C PRO A 142 2.39 19.22 13.72
N PRO A 143 1.09 18.98 14.00
CA PRO A 143 0.22 18.40 12.99
C PRO A 143 0.22 19.30 11.75
N PRO A 144 0.19 18.72 10.55
CA PRO A 144 0.08 19.52 9.33
C PRO A 144 -1.21 20.35 9.39
N THR A 145 -1.17 21.55 8.83
CA THR A 145 -2.33 22.47 8.76
C THR A 145 -2.58 22.88 7.32
N GLY A 146 -3.75 23.45 7.04
CA GLY A 146 -4.11 23.96 5.71
C GLY A 146 -3.95 22.91 4.60
N GLU A 147 -3.23 23.29 3.54
CA GLU A 147 -2.98 22.44 2.38
C GLU A 147 -2.18 21.17 2.71
N ALA A 148 -1.19 21.26 3.61
CA ALA A 148 -0.42 20.10 4.04
C ALA A 148 -1.31 19.05 4.72
N LEU A 149 -2.30 19.49 5.51
CA LEU A 149 -3.28 18.58 6.12
C LEU A 149 -4.18 17.93 5.06
N ALA A 150 -4.59 18.69 4.05
CA ALA A 150 -5.39 18.18 2.96
C ALA A 150 -4.64 17.08 2.19
N ARG A 151 -3.40 17.36 1.76
CA ARG A 151 -2.52 16.39 1.07
C ARG A 151 -2.28 15.15 1.92
N TYR A 152 -1.97 15.33 3.20
CA TYR A 152 -1.77 14.22 4.13
C TYR A 152 -3.00 13.31 4.22
N ARG A 153 -4.20 13.89 4.36
CA ARG A 153 -5.44 13.13 4.49
C ARG A 153 -5.81 12.41 3.20
N ASP A 154 -5.62 13.05 2.05
CA ASP A 154 -5.86 12.47 0.73
C ASP A 154 -4.98 11.24 0.51
N ALA A 155 -3.66 11.41 0.72
CA ALA A 155 -2.67 10.35 0.62
C ALA A 155 -2.97 9.18 1.58
N GLN A 156 -3.32 9.48 2.84
CA GLN A 156 -3.64 8.44 3.81
C GLN A 156 -4.89 7.64 3.42
N THR A 157 -5.94 8.31 2.95
CA THR A 157 -7.19 7.65 2.49
C THR A 157 -6.92 6.73 1.30
N ARG A 158 -6.16 7.21 0.32
CA ARG A 158 -5.74 6.41 -0.85
C ARG A 158 -4.87 5.23 -0.46
N GLN A 159 -3.88 5.43 0.41
CA GLN A 159 -2.99 4.38 0.89
C GLN A 159 -3.75 3.29 1.67
N GLN A 160 -4.69 3.67 2.53
CA GLN A 160 -5.49 2.71 3.30
C GLN A 160 -6.55 1.99 2.45
N GLY A 161 -6.96 2.61 1.34
CA GLY A 161 -8.03 2.13 0.47
C GLY A 161 -9.39 2.07 1.17
N VAL A 162 -9.60 2.89 2.21
CA VAL A 162 -10.83 2.91 3.02
C VAL A 162 -11.19 4.33 3.42
N ALA A 163 -12.48 4.66 3.34
CA ALA A 163 -13.04 5.90 3.83
C ALA A 163 -14.30 5.62 4.66
N ARG A 164 -14.48 6.37 5.76
CA ARG A 164 -15.68 6.28 6.61
C ARG A 164 -16.53 7.53 6.50
N ARG A 165 -17.81 7.35 6.22
CA ARG A 165 -18.82 8.39 6.11
C ARG A 165 -19.43 8.67 7.48
N ARG A 166 -19.68 9.93 7.79
CA ARG A 166 -20.36 10.31 9.03
C ARG A 166 -21.88 10.14 8.87
N PRO A 167 -22.63 9.82 9.94
CA PRO A 167 -24.09 9.77 9.88
C PRO A 167 -24.69 11.06 9.32
N GLY A 168 -25.55 10.95 8.31
CA GLY A 168 -26.22 12.09 7.67
C GLY A 168 -25.33 12.98 6.80
N GLU A 169 -24.04 12.65 6.62
CA GLU A 169 -23.12 13.43 5.80
C GLU A 169 -23.47 13.31 4.33
N ALA A 170 -23.59 14.42 3.58
CA ALA A 170 -23.88 14.38 2.13
C ALA A 170 -22.70 13.77 1.34
N ASP A 171 -22.96 13.17 0.18
CA ASP A 171 -21.94 12.47 -0.63
C ASP A 171 -20.73 13.37 -0.93
N SER A 172 -20.97 14.61 -1.38
CA SER A 172 -19.91 15.57 -1.68
C SER A 172 -19.15 16.04 -0.44
N ALA A 173 -19.84 16.20 0.70
CA ALA A 173 -19.20 16.57 1.97
C ALA A 173 -18.29 15.44 2.48
N PHE A 174 -18.75 14.20 2.35
CA PHE A 174 -17.98 13.00 2.66
C PHE A 174 -16.71 12.93 1.82
N VAL A 175 -16.85 12.96 0.49
CA VAL A 175 -15.70 12.87 -0.43
C VAL A 175 -14.73 14.03 -0.22
N ARG A 176 -15.21 15.28 -0.11
CA ARG A 176 -14.37 16.45 0.18
C ARG A 176 -13.62 16.31 1.51
N ARG A 177 -14.23 15.67 2.52
CA ARG A 177 -13.58 15.49 3.81
C ARG A 177 -12.45 14.47 3.72
N VAL A 178 -12.66 13.34 3.05
CA VAL A 178 -11.69 12.23 3.03
C VAL A 178 -10.64 12.36 1.92
N LEU A 179 -11.00 12.98 0.80
CA LEU A 179 -10.16 13.18 -0.39
C LEU A 179 -10.15 14.67 -0.78
N PRO A 180 -9.70 15.57 0.10
CA PRO A 180 -9.83 17.02 -0.09
C PRO A 180 -9.01 17.56 -1.27
N VAL A 181 -7.92 16.88 -1.65
CA VAL A 181 -7.06 17.31 -2.76
C VAL A 181 -7.61 16.74 -4.06
N ALA A 182 -7.86 15.43 -4.11
CA ALA A 182 -8.36 14.76 -5.30
C ALA A 182 -9.74 15.29 -5.73
N TYR A 183 -10.61 15.58 -4.77
CA TYR A 183 -11.95 16.09 -5.06
C TYR A 183 -11.97 17.58 -5.42
N GLY A 184 -10.98 18.34 -4.96
CA GLY A 184 -10.73 19.73 -5.33
C GLY A 184 -11.99 20.62 -5.47
N GLN A 185 -12.13 21.25 -6.64
CA GLN A 185 -13.22 22.17 -7.02
C GLN A 185 -14.07 21.67 -8.20
N ALA A 186 -13.77 20.53 -8.81
CA ALA A 186 -14.38 20.07 -10.05
C ALA A 186 -15.42 18.94 -9.80
N PRO A 187 -16.74 19.22 -9.92
CA PRO A 187 -17.79 18.40 -9.32
C PRO A 187 -18.41 17.40 -10.32
N ASN A 188 -17.67 16.39 -10.76
CA ASN A 188 -18.24 15.27 -11.52
C ASN A 188 -18.55 14.04 -10.64
N LEU A 189 -18.98 14.29 -9.39
CA LEU A 189 -19.37 13.22 -8.48
C LEU A 189 -20.64 12.53 -8.97
N LEU A 190 -20.49 11.31 -9.46
CA LEU A 190 -21.60 10.44 -9.80
C LEU A 190 -21.87 9.48 -8.65
N ALA A 191 -23.08 9.54 -8.09
CA ALA A 191 -23.59 8.55 -7.15
C ALA A 191 -24.53 7.59 -7.87
N TYR A 192 -24.12 6.33 -8.05
CA TYR A 192 -24.87 5.35 -8.83
C TYR A 192 -24.74 3.94 -8.23
N ALA A 193 -25.86 3.21 -8.14
CA ALA A 193 -25.91 1.85 -7.62
C ALA A 193 -25.80 0.84 -8.77
N TRP A 194 -24.60 0.65 -9.28
CA TRP A 194 -24.39 -0.21 -10.46
C TRP A 194 -24.31 -1.69 -10.10
N ARG A 195 -23.66 -2.01 -8.97
CA ARG A 195 -23.69 -3.33 -8.37
C ARG A 195 -24.65 -3.34 -7.18
N PRO A 196 -25.32 -4.48 -6.90
CA PRO A 196 -26.05 -4.65 -5.67
C PRO A 196 -25.13 -4.39 -4.47
N SER A 197 -25.51 -3.46 -3.61
CA SER A 197 -24.89 -3.21 -2.32
C SER A 197 -25.98 -2.87 -1.32
N ASP A 198 -25.98 -3.58 -0.20
CA ASP A 198 -26.90 -3.31 0.91
C ASP A 198 -26.57 -1.99 1.63
N PHE A 199 -25.42 -1.39 1.30
CA PHE A 199 -24.85 -0.25 2.00
C PHE A 199 -24.95 1.06 1.21
N GLY A 200 -25.60 1.04 0.04
CA GLY A 200 -25.92 2.23 -0.74
C GLY A 200 -25.21 2.34 -2.09
N LYS A 201 -25.22 3.54 -2.66
CA LYS A 201 -24.67 3.83 -3.98
C LYS A 201 -23.14 3.90 -3.95
N GLN A 202 -22.50 3.46 -5.04
CA GLN A 202 -21.10 3.76 -5.30
C GLN A 202 -20.95 5.23 -5.69
N LEU A 203 -19.79 5.81 -5.36
CA LEU A 203 -19.43 7.17 -5.75
C LEU A 203 -18.24 7.12 -6.71
N PHE A 204 -18.34 7.90 -7.79
CA PHE A 204 -17.34 7.96 -8.85
C PHE A 204 -16.99 9.41 -9.14
N PHE A 205 -15.71 9.70 -9.33
CA PHE A 205 -15.24 10.96 -9.90
C PHE A 205 -13.85 10.78 -10.49
N SER A 206 -13.50 11.60 -11.48
CA SER A 206 -12.15 11.61 -12.05
C SER A 206 -11.28 12.64 -11.36
N VAL A 207 -10.00 12.33 -11.26
CA VAL A 207 -8.96 13.22 -10.75
C VAL A 207 -7.79 13.23 -11.72
N GLN A 208 -7.18 14.39 -11.90
CA GLN A 208 -5.94 14.52 -12.65
C GLN A 208 -4.79 14.80 -11.67
N ASP A 209 -3.68 14.09 -11.80
CA ASP A 209 -2.46 14.34 -11.02
C ASP A 209 -1.63 15.50 -11.59
N GLU A 210 -0.50 15.81 -10.94
CA GLU A 210 0.38 16.92 -11.36
C GLU A 210 1.10 16.60 -12.69
N GLU A 211 1.29 15.32 -12.99
CA GLU A 211 1.85 14.80 -14.24
C GLU A 211 0.83 14.76 -15.39
N GLY A 212 -0.44 15.06 -15.13
CA GLY A 212 -1.51 15.10 -16.11
C GLY A 212 -2.20 13.74 -16.34
N ASN A 213 -1.82 12.69 -15.60
CA ASN A 213 -2.52 11.41 -15.66
C ASN A 213 -3.90 11.55 -15.03
N VAL A 214 -4.87 10.83 -15.56
CA VAL A 214 -6.23 10.85 -15.06
C VAL A 214 -6.56 9.50 -14.46
N GLU A 215 -7.16 9.52 -13.27
CA GLU A 215 -7.66 8.34 -12.58
C GLU A 215 -9.16 8.48 -12.35
N LEU A 216 -9.89 7.37 -12.42
CA LEU A 216 -11.24 7.25 -11.90
C LEU A 216 -11.15 6.76 -10.45
N LEU A 217 -11.56 7.60 -9.49
CA LEU A 217 -11.74 7.18 -8.11
C LEU A 217 -13.11 6.54 -7.92
N VAL A 218 -13.11 5.34 -7.33
CA VAL A 218 -14.30 4.57 -6.97
C VAL A 218 -14.36 4.44 -5.45
N LEU A 219 -15.40 5.00 -4.84
CA LEU A 219 -15.74 4.75 -3.44
C LEU A 219 -16.94 3.80 -3.40
N ASP A 220 -16.69 2.57 -2.95
CA ASP A 220 -17.65 1.49 -3.05
C ASP A 220 -18.04 0.97 -1.64
N PRO A 221 -19.30 1.16 -1.21
CA PRO A 221 -19.70 0.83 0.15
C PRO A 221 -19.78 -0.69 0.36
N TYR A 222 -19.17 -1.16 1.45
CA TYR A 222 -19.12 -2.57 1.83
C TYR A 222 -19.47 -2.83 3.30
N GLN A 223 -19.70 -1.77 4.07
CA GLN A 223 -20.34 -1.76 5.38
C GLN A 223 -21.15 -0.45 5.51
N ALA A 224 -22.02 -0.35 6.52
CA ALA A 224 -23.02 0.73 6.65
C ALA A 224 -22.46 2.16 6.50
N ASP A 225 -21.24 2.41 6.96
CA ASP A 225 -20.57 3.71 6.91
C ASP A 225 -19.20 3.65 6.24
N THR A 226 -18.80 2.49 5.70
CA THR A 226 -17.43 2.23 5.28
C THR A 226 -17.36 1.89 3.80
N TYR A 227 -16.53 2.63 3.09
CA TYR A 227 -16.31 2.56 1.65
C TYR A 227 -14.90 2.07 1.38
N ALA A 228 -14.76 1.14 0.42
CA ALA A 228 -13.47 0.83 -0.17
C ALA A 228 -13.15 1.93 -1.18
N VAL A 229 -11.90 2.39 -1.20
CA VAL A 229 -11.41 3.44 -2.09
C VAL A 229 -10.42 2.80 -3.06
N GLN A 230 -10.69 2.91 -4.36
CA GLN A 230 -9.80 2.43 -5.43
C GLN A 230 -9.59 3.52 -6.47
N ALA A 231 -8.35 3.62 -6.96
CA ALA A 231 -7.98 4.44 -8.09
C ALA A 231 -7.79 3.55 -9.31
N LEU A 232 -8.53 3.85 -10.37
CA LEU A 232 -8.50 3.10 -11.63
C LEU A 232 -7.87 4.01 -12.69
N PRO A 233 -6.64 3.73 -13.17
CA PRO A 233 -5.93 4.61 -14.09
C PRO A 233 -6.64 4.64 -15.44
N LEU A 234 -6.88 5.82 -15.99
CA LEU A 234 -7.41 5.98 -17.35
C LEU A 234 -6.25 6.04 -18.34
N THR A 235 -6.42 5.38 -19.49
CA THR A 235 -5.43 5.44 -20.57
C THR A 235 -5.38 6.86 -21.11
N SER A 236 -4.20 7.49 -21.04
CA SER A 236 -3.93 8.81 -21.62
C SER A 236 -3.07 8.65 -22.87
N GLN A 237 -3.55 9.14 -24.01
CA GLN A 237 -2.78 9.12 -25.27
C GLN A 237 -2.17 10.48 -25.63
N GLY A 238 -2.48 11.55 -24.89
CA GLY A 238 -2.10 12.91 -25.25
C GLY A 238 -1.91 13.84 -24.06
N ASP A 239 -1.90 15.14 -24.35
CA ASP A 239 -1.56 16.18 -23.36
C ASP A 239 -2.70 16.42 -22.35
N ILE A 240 -3.95 16.16 -22.76
CA ILE A 240 -5.14 16.36 -21.93
C ILE A 240 -6.04 15.15 -22.10
N THR A 241 -6.41 14.55 -20.97
CA THR A 241 -7.39 13.46 -20.89
C THR A 241 -8.59 13.90 -20.06
N THR A 242 -9.80 13.63 -20.54
CA THR A 242 -11.05 13.97 -19.84
C THR A 242 -11.98 12.77 -19.81
N LEU A 243 -12.57 12.48 -18.65
CA LEU A 243 -13.60 11.45 -18.52
C LEU A 243 -14.92 11.98 -19.10
N GLU A 244 -15.42 11.32 -20.15
CA GLU A 244 -16.64 11.71 -20.87
C GLU A 244 -17.88 10.97 -20.34
N ALA A 245 -17.75 9.67 -20.10
CA ALA A 245 -18.87 8.84 -19.67
C ALA A 245 -18.43 7.58 -18.93
N LEU A 246 -19.30 7.11 -18.03
CA LEU A 246 -19.21 5.81 -17.40
C LEU A 246 -20.32 4.90 -17.91
N PHE A 247 -19.99 3.62 -18.11
CA PHE A 247 -20.93 2.58 -18.48
C PHE A 247 -20.82 1.41 -17.51
N PHE A 248 -21.94 0.73 -17.33
CA PHE A 248 -22.07 -0.45 -16.48
C PHE A 248 -22.76 -1.54 -17.30
N ALA A 249 -21.97 -2.28 -18.07
CA ALA A 249 -22.48 -3.14 -19.13
C ALA A 249 -21.73 -4.46 -19.19
N ASP A 250 -22.41 -5.50 -19.67
CA ASP A 250 -21.74 -6.75 -20.05
C ASP A 250 -20.97 -6.51 -21.34
N ALA A 251 -19.71 -6.11 -21.20
CA ALA A 251 -18.89 -5.73 -22.32
C ALA A 251 -18.61 -6.97 -23.20
N ASN A 252 -18.31 -8.11 -22.60
CA ASN A 252 -17.80 -9.27 -23.33
C ASN A 252 -18.88 -10.31 -23.65
N HIS A 253 -20.13 -10.02 -23.32
CA HIS A 253 -21.28 -10.92 -23.46
C HIS A 253 -21.10 -12.24 -22.68
N ASP A 254 -20.43 -12.16 -21.52
CA ASP A 254 -20.19 -13.30 -20.62
C ASP A 254 -21.22 -13.38 -19.47
N GLY A 255 -22.21 -12.48 -19.49
CA GLY A 255 -23.26 -12.36 -18.49
C GLY A 255 -22.87 -11.52 -17.27
N ARG A 256 -21.65 -10.97 -17.21
CA ARG A 256 -21.15 -10.17 -16.08
C ARG A 256 -21.02 -8.71 -16.50
N LYS A 257 -21.48 -7.80 -15.63
CA LYS A 257 -21.34 -6.36 -15.88
C LYS A 257 -19.94 -5.89 -15.47
N ASP A 258 -19.35 -5.11 -16.36
CA ASP A 258 -18.10 -4.40 -16.18
C ASP A 258 -18.35 -2.90 -15.97
N LEU A 259 -17.37 -2.25 -15.34
CA LEU A 259 -17.26 -0.79 -15.32
C LEU A 259 -16.43 -0.39 -16.55
N LEU A 260 -16.95 0.54 -17.35
CA LEU A 260 -16.22 1.11 -18.48
C LEU A 260 -16.16 2.62 -18.34
N ALA A 261 -15.01 3.19 -18.72
CA ALA A 261 -14.81 4.63 -18.82
C ALA A 261 -14.48 5.01 -20.25
N LEU A 262 -15.26 5.92 -20.83
CA LEU A 262 -14.93 6.59 -22.08
C LEU A 262 -14.19 7.88 -21.75
N SER A 263 -12.99 8.02 -22.30
CA SER A 263 -12.14 9.20 -22.12
C SER A 263 -11.82 9.84 -23.47
N SER A 264 -11.82 11.16 -23.53
CA SER A 264 -11.27 11.91 -24.66
C SER A 264 -9.83 12.31 -24.38
N CYS A 265 -8.94 12.16 -25.37
CA CYS A 265 -7.52 12.47 -25.31
C CYS A 265 -7.15 13.43 -26.44
N SER A 266 -6.50 14.56 -26.15
CA SER A 266 -6.05 15.52 -27.18
C SER A 266 -4.59 15.26 -27.57
N LEU A 267 -4.35 14.87 -28.82
CA LEU A 267 -3.02 14.58 -29.37
C LEU A 267 -2.61 15.62 -30.40
N ARG A 268 -1.36 16.05 -30.33
CA ARG A 268 -0.76 16.89 -31.35
C ARG A 268 -0.21 16.03 -32.49
N GLU A 269 -0.94 15.99 -33.60
CA GLU A 269 -0.62 15.15 -34.76
C GLU A 269 -0.24 15.96 -35.99
N ARG A 270 0.51 15.32 -36.90
CA ARG A 270 0.81 15.90 -38.21
C ARG A 270 -0.31 15.58 -39.18
N VAL A 271 -1.02 16.60 -39.63
CA VAL A 271 -2.05 16.50 -40.65
C VAL A 271 -1.62 17.21 -41.93
N LYS A 272 -2.07 16.69 -43.06
CA LYS A 272 -1.80 17.28 -44.37
C LYS A 272 -3.01 18.13 -44.77
N VAL A 273 -2.82 19.45 -44.85
CA VAL A 273 -3.84 20.41 -45.24
C VAL A 273 -3.33 21.13 -46.49
N ASP A 274 -4.08 21.05 -47.59
CA ASP A 274 -3.73 21.65 -48.89
C ASP A 274 -2.30 21.35 -49.35
N GLY A 275 -1.85 20.10 -49.18
CA GLY A 275 -0.51 19.67 -49.59
C GLY A 275 0.60 19.93 -48.57
N HIS A 276 0.36 20.75 -47.54
CA HIS A 276 1.35 21.14 -46.54
C HIS A 276 1.17 20.35 -45.24
N TRP A 277 2.27 19.96 -44.62
CA TRP A 277 2.24 19.33 -43.31
C TRP A 277 2.11 20.38 -42.22
N MET A 278 1.06 20.28 -41.41
CA MET A 278 0.82 21.12 -40.24
C MET A 278 0.66 20.25 -39.00
N PHE A 279 0.86 20.84 -37.82
CA PHE A 279 0.46 20.20 -36.57
C PHE A 279 -0.96 20.65 -36.20
N ALA A 280 -1.83 19.70 -35.89
CA ALA A 280 -3.17 19.96 -35.37
C ALA A 280 -3.39 19.15 -34.08
N HIS A 281 -4.29 19.63 -33.23
CA HIS A 281 -4.78 18.86 -32.09
C HIS A 281 -5.98 18.04 -32.53
N ASN A 282 -5.85 16.72 -32.48
CA ASN A 282 -6.91 15.77 -32.78
C ASN A 282 -7.37 15.09 -31.49
N THR A 283 -8.68 14.94 -31.34
CA THR A 283 -9.27 14.23 -30.20
C THR A 283 -9.44 12.77 -30.54
N HIS A 284 -8.82 11.91 -29.73
CA HIS A 284 -8.98 10.47 -29.75
C HIS A 284 -9.87 10.04 -28.60
N TYR A 285 -10.63 8.96 -28.78
CA TYR A 285 -11.49 8.42 -27.73
C TYR A 285 -11.02 7.03 -27.34
N VAL A 286 -10.84 6.80 -26.04
CA VAL A 286 -10.36 5.54 -25.49
C VAL A 286 -11.37 5.00 -24.50
N THR A 287 -11.64 3.70 -24.56
CA THR A 287 -12.48 3.02 -23.57
C THR A 287 -11.63 2.09 -22.71
N ASP A 288 -11.56 2.40 -21.42
CA ASP A 288 -10.95 1.53 -20.41
C ASP A 288 -12.04 0.66 -19.76
N THR A 289 -11.69 -0.59 -19.42
CA THR A 289 -12.62 -1.58 -18.84
C THR A 289 -12.07 -2.12 -17.52
N TRP A 290 -12.95 -2.37 -16.54
CA TRP A 290 -12.62 -3.06 -15.29
C TRP A 290 -13.67 -4.08 -14.90
N HIS A 291 -13.19 -5.28 -14.57
CA HIS A 291 -13.96 -6.38 -14.02
C HIS A 291 -14.13 -6.23 -12.51
N TYR A 292 -15.34 -6.49 -12.03
CA TYR A 292 -15.58 -6.65 -10.60
C TYR A 292 -15.28 -8.07 -10.14
N LEU A 293 -14.28 -8.22 -9.27
CA LEU A 293 -13.80 -9.51 -8.77
C LEU A 293 -14.60 -10.03 -7.57
N GLY A 294 -15.52 -9.23 -7.02
CA GLY A 294 -16.17 -9.52 -5.75
C GLY A 294 -15.43 -8.94 -4.54
N PRO A 295 -15.86 -9.29 -3.33
CA PRO A 295 -15.18 -8.88 -2.10
C PRO A 295 -13.89 -9.69 -1.87
N ASN A 296 -12.85 -9.02 -1.38
CA ASN A 296 -11.62 -9.66 -0.91
C ASN A 296 -11.79 -10.30 0.48
N GLN A 297 -10.72 -10.84 1.05
CA GLN A 297 -10.74 -11.46 2.40
C GLN A 297 -11.22 -10.52 3.51
N ALA A 298 -11.06 -9.20 3.34
CA ALA A 298 -11.54 -8.18 4.28
C ALA A 298 -12.95 -7.66 3.93
N GLY A 299 -13.64 -8.28 2.96
CA GLY A 299 -14.97 -7.88 2.49
C GLY A 299 -14.96 -6.68 1.53
N ARG A 300 -13.79 -6.18 1.12
CA ARG A 300 -13.70 -4.98 0.28
C ARG A 300 -13.94 -5.34 -1.19
N PRO A 301 -14.85 -4.65 -1.92
CA PRO A 301 -15.03 -4.85 -3.35
C PRO A 301 -13.73 -4.56 -4.10
N GLN A 302 -13.44 -5.33 -5.15
CA GLN A 302 -12.22 -5.17 -5.95
C GLN A 302 -12.53 -5.06 -7.44
N TYR A 303 -11.72 -4.25 -8.12
CA TYR A 303 -11.75 -4.05 -9.56
C TYR A 303 -10.37 -4.37 -10.15
N GLU A 304 -10.34 -5.03 -11.30
CA GLU A 304 -9.11 -5.31 -12.05
C GLU A 304 -9.33 -4.94 -13.51
N SER A 305 -8.26 -4.54 -14.21
CA SER A 305 -8.31 -4.23 -15.63
C SER A 305 -8.96 -5.38 -16.43
N GLY A 306 -9.99 -5.04 -17.19
CA GLY A 306 -10.68 -5.95 -18.09
C GLY A 306 -9.96 -6.09 -19.44
N PRO A 307 -10.49 -6.91 -20.34
CA PRO A 307 -9.95 -7.06 -21.68
C PRO A 307 -10.10 -5.76 -22.45
N GLU A 308 -9.10 -5.50 -23.29
CA GLU A 308 -9.08 -4.37 -24.19
C GLU A 308 -10.25 -4.43 -25.17
N ARG A 309 -11.00 -3.33 -25.28
CA ARG A 309 -12.11 -3.16 -26.21
C ARG A 309 -11.78 -2.11 -27.26
N SER A 310 -10.78 -2.43 -28.08
CA SER A 310 -10.35 -1.55 -29.17
C SER A 310 -11.45 -1.26 -30.20
N ASP A 311 -12.48 -2.10 -30.29
CA ASP A 311 -13.69 -1.85 -31.10
C ASP A 311 -14.58 -0.74 -30.54
N LEU A 312 -14.41 -0.37 -29.27
CA LEU A 312 -15.07 0.76 -28.62
C LEU A 312 -14.24 2.06 -28.68
N ASN A 313 -12.95 1.97 -29.06
CA ASN A 313 -12.10 3.13 -29.23
C ASN A 313 -12.54 3.95 -30.45
N GLU A 314 -12.24 5.24 -30.43
CA GLU A 314 -12.63 6.24 -31.44
C GLU A 314 -14.15 6.46 -31.58
N LEU A 315 -14.97 5.86 -30.71
CA LEU A 315 -16.39 6.18 -30.60
C LEU A 315 -16.58 7.46 -29.78
N ALA A 316 -16.77 8.57 -30.49
CA ALA A 316 -16.80 9.91 -29.90
C ALA A 316 -17.96 10.19 -28.93
N THR A 317 -19.02 9.38 -28.95
CA THR A 317 -20.21 9.65 -28.14
C THR A 317 -20.63 8.45 -27.31
N ALA A 318 -21.19 8.73 -26.14
CA ALA A 318 -21.79 7.69 -25.30
C ALA A 318 -22.93 6.94 -25.99
N ALA A 319 -23.62 7.55 -26.96
CA ALA A 319 -24.65 6.89 -27.74
C ALA A 319 -24.07 5.84 -28.69
N ASP A 320 -22.93 6.13 -29.32
CA ASP A 320 -22.25 5.18 -30.22
C ASP A 320 -21.65 4.03 -29.43
N VAL A 321 -21.02 4.30 -28.28
CA VAL A 321 -20.54 3.24 -27.36
C VAL A 321 -21.69 2.33 -26.92
N ARG A 322 -22.83 2.88 -26.51
CA ARG A 322 -24.02 2.08 -26.15
C ARG A 322 -24.50 1.21 -27.30
N ARG A 323 -24.49 1.73 -28.53
CA ARG A 323 -24.89 0.97 -29.72
C ARG A 323 -23.91 -0.18 -29.99
N ALA A 324 -22.60 0.06 -29.83
CA ALA A 324 -21.58 -0.95 -30.01
C ALA A 324 -21.66 -2.05 -28.93
N LEU A 325 -21.86 -1.69 -27.66
CA LEU A 325 -22.08 -2.64 -26.55
C LEU A 325 -23.34 -3.51 -26.72
N ALA A 326 -24.35 -3.02 -27.44
CA ALA A 326 -25.55 -3.80 -27.75
C ALA A 326 -25.35 -4.76 -28.93
N ALA A 327 -24.31 -4.58 -29.74
CA ALA A 327 -24.00 -5.44 -30.87
C ALA A 327 -23.19 -6.68 -30.42
N PRO A 328 -23.33 -7.84 -31.07
CA PRO A 328 -22.52 -9.02 -30.73
C PRO A 328 -21.03 -8.73 -30.93
N VAL A 329 -20.16 -9.26 -30.05
CA VAL A 329 -18.69 -9.16 -30.20
C VAL A 329 -18.29 -9.69 -31.58
N ARG A 330 -17.75 -8.80 -32.43
CA ARG A 330 -17.10 -9.24 -33.66
C ARG A 330 -15.74 -9.83 -33.32
N SER A 331 -15.52 -11.09 -33.66
CA SER A 331 -14.18 -11.68 -33.63
C SER A 331 -13.21 -10.77 -34.39
N PRO A 332 -11.97 -10.55 -33.90
CA PRO A 332 -11.01 -9.71 -34.59
C PRO A 332 -10.81 -10.24 -36.02
N GLN A 333 -11.14 -9.42 -37.01
CA GLN A 333 -10.74 -9.72 -38.39
C GLN A 333 -9.21 -9.70 -38.44
N PRO A 334 -8.55 -10.74 -38.99
CA PRO A 334 -7.12 -10.68 -39.19
C PRO A 334 -6.81 -9.45 -40.04
N LYS A 335 -5.89 -8.59 -39.56
CA LYS A 335 -5.38 -7.45 -40.32
C LYS A 335 -5.06 -7.93 -41.73
N ALA A 336 -5.80 -7.42 -42.72
CA ALA A 336 -5.49 -7.69 -44.12
C ALA A 336 -4.03 -7.30 -44.34
N ALA A 337 -3.19 -8.29 -44.65
CA ALA A 337 -1.81 -8.04 -44.97
C ALA A 337 -1.76 -7.03 -46.11
N THR A 338 -1.28 -5.83 -45.83
CA THR A 338 -0.97 -4.81 -46.82
C THR A 338 -0.03 -5.45 -47.83
N LYS A 339 -0.56 -5.84 -48.99
CA LYS A 339 0.26 -6.27 -50.13
C LYS A 339 1.14 -5.09 -50.51
N ALA A 340 2.42 -5.16 -50.15
CA ALA A 340 3.46 -4.34 -50.74
C ALA A 340 3.42 -4.57 -52.25
N ARG A 341 2.97 -3.55 -53.00
CA ARG A 341 3.20 -3.50 -54.45
C ARG A 341 4.69 -3.27 -54.64
N ARG A 342 5.33 -4.25 -55.29
CA ARG A 342 6.70 -4.17 -55.82
C ARG A 342 6.80 -3.13 -56.92
#